data_AF-A0A7L1SMK8-F1
#
_entry.id   AF-A0A7L1SMK8-F1
#
_cell.length_a   1.000
_cell.length_b   1.000
_cell.length_c   1.000
_cell.angle_alpha   90.00
_cell.angle_beta   90.00
_cell.angle_gamma   90.00
#
_symmetry.space_group_name_H-M   'P 1'
#
loop_
_entity.id
_entity.type
_entity.pdbx_description
1 polymer ?
#
loop_
_entity_poly.entity_id
_entity_poly.type
_entity_poly.pdbx_seq_one_letter_code
_entity_poly.pdbx_strand_id
1 'polypeptide(L)'
;TLDLTRRREPCFVKFSEMEKMANIQAEINEKKFWSFFSRIIVLTLQLCFIGKKCEILQDMNRHLEAVLKEKRALRKRLLKPRCQESLPIEATFHKYVVELLSEAVTFIEKLESHLQTVRSIPQIPTVVKNMDVALSKTEVLVMELETLADEILDWRELQKEVYSD
;
A
#
# COMPACT_ATOMS: atom_id res chain seq x y z
N THR A 1 122.06 0.76 13.84
CA THR A 1 121.50 -0.02 14.97
C THR A 1 120.00 -0.05 14.77
N LEU A 2 119.44 -1.22 14.44
CA LEU A 2 118.03 -1.40 14.03
C LEU A 2 117.11 -1.38 15.26
N ASP A 3 116.17 -0.45 15.27
CA ASP A 3 115.05 -0.44 16.22
C ASP A 3 113.96 -1.40 15.72
N LEU A 4 113.90 -2.58 16.33
CA LEU A 4 113.00 -3.69 15.99
C LEU A 4 112.15 -4.07 17.19
N THR A 5 111.30 -3.15 17.66
CA THR A 5 110.19 -3.51 18.56
C THR A 5 108.85 -3.34 17.85
N ARG A 6 108.57 -4.21 16.86
CA ARG A 6 107.21 -4.44 16.38
C ARG A 6 106.74 -5.78 16.94
N ARG A 7 106.10 -5.77 18.11
CA ARG A 7 105.35 -6.93 18.63
C ARG A 7 104.32 -7.35 17.57
N ARG A 8 104.53 -8.50 16.93
CA ARG A 8 103.51 -9.17 16.11
C ARG A 8 102.74 -10.12 17.03
N GLU A 9 101.44 -9.90 17.15
CA GLU A 9 100.53 -10.81 17.83
C GLU A 9 100.49 -12.19 17.12
N PRO A 10 100.29 -13.31 17.85
CA PRO A 10 100.25 -14.66 17.27
C PRO A 10 99.09 -14.81 16.27
N CYS A 11 99.36 -15.38 15.09
CA CYS A 11 98.42 -15.50 13.96
C CYS A 11 97.10 -16.22 14.32
N PHE A 12 97.12 -17.16 15.27
CA PHE A 12 95.95 -17.93 15.70
C PHE A 12 94.91 -17.12 16.50
N VAL A 13 95.34 -16.06 17.19
CA VAL A 13 94.41 -15.17 17.93
C VAL A 13 93.50 -14.43 16.95
N LYS A 14 94.07 -13.97 15.83
CA LYS A 14 93.33 -13.26 14.77
C LYS A 14 92.29 -14.14 14.08
N PHE A 15 92.60 -15.42 13.86
CA PHE A 15 91.64 -16.37 13.29
C PHE A 15 90.46 -16.62 14.24
N SER A 16 90.70 -16.79 15.54
CA SER A 16 89.63 -16.95 16.53
C SER A 16 88.74 -15.71 16.63
N GLU A 17 89.32 -14.51 16.56
CA GLU A 17 88.56 -13.27 16.52
C GLU A 17 87.72 -13.16 15.23
N MET A 18 88.28 -13.53 14.08
CA MET A 18 87.59 -13.50 12.80
C MET A 18 86.40 -14.48 12.77
N GLU A 19 86.57 -15.67 13.35
CA GLU A 19 85.50 -16.67 13.52
C GLU A 19 84.39 -16.16 14.45
N LYS A 20 84.74 -15.57 15.60
CA LYS A 20 83.76 -14.95 16.51
C LYS A 20 83.00 -13.82 15.82
N MET A 21 83.68 -12.97 15.06
CA MET A 21 83.06 -11.89 14.30
C MET A 21 82.11 -12.42 13.23
N ALA A 22 82.48 -13.49 12.52
CA ALA A 22 81.60 -14.15 11.55
C ALA A 22 80.36 -14.74 12.23
N ASN A 23 80.51 -15.36 13.41
CA ASN A 23 79.41 -15.95 14.16
C ASN A 23 78.44 -14.87 14.69
N ILE A 24 78.98 -13.78 15.25
CA ILE A 24 78.19 -12.61 15.66
C ILE A 24 77.45 -12.01 14.45
N GLN A 25 78.11 -11.93 13.30
CA GLN A 25 77.48 -11.40 12.08
C GLN A 25 76.34 -12.29 11.59
N ALA A 26 76.48 -13.62 11.70
CA ALA A 26 75.42 -14.57 11.40
C ALA A 26 74.23 -14.39 12.33
N GLU A 27 74.45 -14.26 13.64
CA GLU A 27 73.40 -14.02 14.63
C GLU A 27 72.68 -12.67 14.41
N ILE A 28 73.42 -11.61 14.05
CA ILE A 28 72.84 -10.32 13.67
C ILE A 28 71.94 -10.47 12.44
N ASN A 29 72.40 -11.20 11.43
CA ASN A 29 71.63 -11.39 10.20
C ASN A 29 70.36 -12.21 10.47
N GLU A 30 70.44 -13.24 11.29
CA GLU A 30 69.30 -14.04 11.72
C GLU A 30 68.28 -13.20 12.51
N LYS A 31 68.73 -12.42 13.51
CA LYS A 31 67.86 -11.52 14.28
C LYS A 31 67.21 -10.45 13.40
N LYS A 32 67.96 -9.89 12.44
CA LYS A 32 67.41 -8.96 11.44
C LYS A 32 66.33 -9.61 10.59
N PHE A 33 66.56 -10.85 10.14
CA PHE A 33 65.59 -11.61 9.37
C PHE A 33 64.29 -11.81 10.16
N TRP A 34 64.37 -12.30 11.40
CA TRP A 34 63.19 -12.50 12.24
C TRP A 34 62.43 -11.21 12.56
N SER A 35 63.15 -10.12 12.81
CA SER A 35 62.53 -8.80 13.02
C SER A 35 61.75 -8.34 11.78
N PHE A 36 62.34 -8.48 10.60
CA PHE A 36 61.69 -8.12 9.33
C PHE A 36 60.47 -9.00 9.06
N PHE A 37 60.61 -10.31 9.24
CA PHE A 37 59.53 -11.26 9.02
C PHE A 37 58.34 -11.01 9.96
N SER A 38 58.60 -10.80 11.25
CA SER A 38 57.56 -10.46 12.23
C SER A 38 56.81 -9.17 11.84
N ARG A 39 57.56 -8.13 11.41
CA ARG A 39 56.96 -6.87 10.95
C ARG A 39 56.08 -7.06 9.73
N ILE A 40 56.49 -7.88 8.76
CA ILE A 40 55.66 -8.22 7.60
C ILE A 40 54.36 -8.91 8.04
N ILE A 41 54.42 -9.91 8.91
CA ILE A 41 53.22 -10.62 9.38
C ILE A 41 52.23 -9.66 10.02
N VAL A 42 52.69 -8.78 10.90
CA VAL A 42 51.82 -7.79 11.57
C VAL A 42 51.14 -6.87 10.55
N LEU A 43 51.91 -6.35 9.58
CA LEU A 43 51.37 -5.49 8.53
C LEU A 43 50.35 -6.22 7.66
N THR A 44 50.63 -7.47 7.27
CA THR A 44 49.71 -8.29 6.47
C THR A 44 48.41 -8.56 7.24
N LEU A 45 48.48 -8.90 8.53
CA LEU A 45 47.29 -9.11 9.36
C LEU A 45 46.45 -7.83 9.51
N GLN A 46 47.09 -6.67 9.71
CA GLN A 46 46.40 -5.39 9.75
C GLN A 46 45.72 -5.05 8.41
N LEU A 47 46.41 -5.26 7.29
CA LEU A 47 45.84 -5.06 5.94
C LEU A 47 44.63 -5.96 5.70
N CYS A 48 44.70 -7.25 6.06
CA CYS A 48 43.57 -8.17 5.94
C CYS A 48 42.38 -7.73 6.81
N PHE A 49 42.63 -7.27 8.05
CA PHE A 49 41.56 -6.79 8.93
C PHE A 49 40.89 -5.53 8.40
N ILE A 50 41.68 -4.57 7.89
CA ILE A 50 41.18 -3.34 7.26
C ILE A 50 40.40 -3.70 5.99
N GLY A 51 40.90 -4.62 5.16
CA GLY A 51 40.21 -5.09 3.96
C GLY A 51 38.81 -5.62 4.26
N LYS A 52 38.68 -6.50 5.26
CA LYS A 52 37.37 -7.02 5.70
C LYS A 52 36.42 -5.91 6.17
N LYS A 53 36.93 -4.92 6.90
CA LYS A 53 36.13 -3.77 7.34
C LYS A 53 35.67 -2.92 6.16
N CYS A 54 36.53 -2.69 5.17
CA CYS A 54 36.19 -1.96 3.95
C CYS A 54 35.11 -2.68 3.15
N GLU A 55 35.18 -4.01 3.03
CA GLU A 55 34.14 -4.80 2.35
C GLU A 55 32.77 -4.65 3.02
N ILE A 56 32.71 -4.77 4.35
CA ILE A 56 31.44 -4.59 5.10
C ILE A 56 30.88 -3.18 4.90
N LEU A 57 31.73 -2.15 4.96
CA LEU A 57 31.30 -0.77 4.75
C LEU A 57 30.81 -0.53 3.32
N GLN A 58 31.48 -1.10 2.32
CA GLN A 58 31.04 -1.02 0.93
C GLN A 58 29.69 -1.71 0.74
N ASP A 59 29.48 -2.87 1.36
CA ASP A 59 28.21 -3.58 1.27
C ASP A 59 27.06 -2.81 1.91
N MET A 60 27.30 -2.24 3.09
CA MET A 60 26.34 -1.36 3.76
C MET A 60 26.01 -0.13 2.91
N ASN A 61 27.00 0.48 2.25
CA ASN A 61 26.76 1.61 1.35
C ASN A 61 25.88 1.21 0.16
N ARG A 62 26.16 0.06 -0.49
CA ARG A 62 25.32 -0.45 -1.58
C ARG A 62 23.87 -0.68 -1.13
N HIS A 63 23.69 -1.25 0.06
CA HIS A 63 22.37 -1.45 0.64
C HIS A 63 21.66 -0.11 0.91
N LEU A 64 22.36 0.88 1.49
CA LEU A 64 21.79 2.21 1.74
C LEU A 64 21.39 2.93 0.44
N GLU A 65 22.19 2.82 -0.62
CA GLU A 65 21.84 3.35 -1.94
C GLU A 65 20.57 2.69 -2.50
N ALA A 66 20.45 1.37 -2.37
CA ALA A 66 19.26 0.63 -2.79
C ALA A 66 18.01 1.09 -2.02
N VAL A 67 18.10 1.18 -0.69
CA VAL A 67 17.00 1.68 0.17
C VAL A 67 16.61 3.11 -0.19
N LEU A 68 17.58 3.99 -0.45
CA LEU A 68 17.30 5.37 -0.86
C LEU A 68 16.59 5.43 -2.23
N LYS A 69 16.98 4.58 -3.18
CA LYS A 69 16.34 4.48 -4.49
C LYS A 69 14.89 4.02 -4.36
N GLU A 70 14.63 3.00 -3.56
CA GLU A 70 13.27 2.52 -3.28
C GLU A 70 12.42 3.57 -2.55
N LYS A 71 12.96 4.23 -1.53
CA LYS A 71 12.26 5.32 -0.82
C LYS A 71 11.84 6.44 -1.79
N ARG A 72 12.73 6.84 -2.71
CA ARG A 72 12.40 7.85 -3.74
C ARG A 72 11.33 7.33 -4.70
N ALA A 73 11.41 6.07 -5.14
CA ALA A 73 10.41 5.46 -6.02
C ALA A 73 9.04 5.36 -5.34
N LEU A 74 9.01 4.94 -4.07
CA LEU A 74 7.80 4.89 -3.25
C LEU A 74 7.18 6.27 -3.09
N ARG A 75 7.99 7.28 -2.75
CA ARG A 75 7.52 8.67 -2.65
C ARG A 75 6.88 9.14 -3.96
N LYS A 76 7.49 8.87 -5.11
CA LYS A 76 6.91 9.18 -6.43
C LYS A 76 5.58 8.47 -6.67
N ARG A 77 5.46 7.20 -6.28
CA ARG A 77 4.21 6.43 -6.39
C ARG A 77 3.13 6.96 -5.46
N LEU A 78 3.48 7.36 -4.24
CA LEU A 78 2.54 7.92 -3.26
C LEU A 78 2.10 9.35 -3.61
N LEU A 79 2.97 10.14 -4.24
CA LEU A 79 2.63 11.45 -4.79
C LEU A 79 1.74 11.37 -6.04
N LYS A 80 1.67 10.20 -6.69
CA LYS A 80 0.78 10.01 -7.83
C LYS A 80 -0.64 9.82 -7.27
N PRO A 81 -1.59 10.75 -7.53
CA PRO A 81 -2.96 10.60 -7.05
C PRO A 81 -3.53 9.30 -7.61
N ARG A 82 -4.06 8.41 -6.76
CA ARG A 82 -4.71 7.16 -7.21
C ARG A 82 -6.01 7.43 -7.96
N CYS A 83 -6.65 8.53 -7.58
CA CYS A 83 -7.67 9.25 -8.33
C CYS A 83 -7.31 10.73 -8.18
N GLN A 84 -7.42 11.49 -9.25
CA GLN A 84 -7.38 12.95 -9.16
C GLN A 84 -8.61 13.37 -8.32
N GLU A 85 -8.42 13.79 -7.06
CA GLU A 85 -9.52 14.28 -6.20
C GLU A 85 -10.22 15.50 -6.83
N SER A 86 -9.55 16.15 -7.78
CA SER A 86 -10.12 17.10 -8.73
C SER A 86 -9.76 16.65 -10.15
N LEU A 87 -10.75 16.57 -11.05
CA LEU A 87 -10.51 16.53 -12.49
C LEU A 87 -9.44 17.58 -12.87
N PRO A 88 -8.61 17.35 -13.90
CA PRO A 88 -7.60 18.31 -14.35
C PRO A 88 -8.30 19.45 -15.10
N ILE A 89 -9.18 20.13 -14.39
CA ILE A 89 -9.96 21.26 -14.85
C ILE A 89 -9.33 22.47 -14.20
N GLU A 90 -9.06 23.48 -15.02
CA GLU A 90 -8.57 24.76 -14.54
C GLU A 90 -9.55 25.35 -13.51
N ALA A 91 -9.04 25.94 -12.43
CA ALA A 91 -9.87 26.42 -11.32
C ALA A 91 -10.97 27.41 -11.76
N THR A 92 -10.74 28.13 -12.86
CA THR A 92 -11.70 29.03 -13.51
C THR A 92 -12.97 28.34 -13.98
N PHE A 93 -12.90 27.05 -14.31
CA PHE A 93 -14.04 26.28 -14.83
C PHE A 93 -14.76 25.45 -13.77
N HIS A 94 -14.24 25.37 -12.54
CA HIS A 94 -14.85 24.54 -11.48
C HIS A 94 -16.30 24.92 -11.20
N LYS A 95 -16.60 26.23 -11.13
CA LYS A 95 -17.96 26.72 -10.91
C LYS A 95 -18.94 26.19 -11.96
N TYR A 96 -18.58 26.34 -13.25
CA TYR A 96 -19.44 25.90 -14.35
C TYR A 96 -19.61 24.38 -14.39
N VAL A 97 -18.57 23.63 -14.05
CA VAL A 97 -18.62 22.16 -14.02
C VAL A 97 -19.53 21.69 -12.89
N VAL A 98 -19.45 22.31 -11.71
CA VAL A 98 -20.35 21.99 -10.59
C VAL A 98 -21.81 22.32 -10.94
N GLU A 99 -22.06 23.49 -11.54
CA GLU A 99 -23.40 23.88 -12.02
C GLU A 99 -23.94 22.90 -13.06
N LEU A 100 -23.13 22.56 -14.08
CA LEU A 100 -23.50 21.59 -15.11
C LEU A 100 -23.79 20.20 -14.54
N LEU A 101 -22.96 19.72 -13.60
CA LEU A 101 -23.18 18.43 -12.95
C LEU A 101 -24.48 18.44 -12.13
N SER A 102 -24.76 19.53 -11.41
CA SER A 102 -26.02 19.70 -10.68
C SER A 102 -27.22 19.67 -11.63
N GLU A 103 -27.16 20.41 -12.74
CA GLU A 103 -28.21 20.41 -13.75
C GLU A 103 -28.40 19.01 -14.37
N ALA A 104 -27.30 18.33 -14.72
CA ALA A 104 -27.35 16.99 -15.28
C ALA A 104 -28.02 15.98 -14.34
N VAL A 105 -27.71 16.03 -13.04
CA VAL A 105 -28.36 15.18 -12.03
C VAL A 105 -29.86 15.47 -11.98
N THR A 106 -30.26 16.74 -11.87
CA THR A 106 -31.70 17.09 -11.82
C THR A 106 -32.44 16.72 -13.10
N PHE A 107 -31.78 16.80 -14.26
CA PHE A 107 -32.33 16.37 -15.54
C PHE A 107 -32.55 14.85 -15.56
N ILE A 108 -31.56 14.06 -15.13
CA ILE A 108 -31.65 12.61 -15.06
C ILE A 108 -32.79 12.17 -14.14
N GLU A 109 -32.90 12.78 -12.95
CA GLU A 109 -33.98 12.49 -12.00
C GLU A 109 -35.37 12.76 -12.60
N LYS A 110 -35.55 13.92 -13.26
CA LYS A 110 -36.80 14.27 -13.95
C LYS A 110 -37.11 13.30 -15.11
N LEU A 111 -36.10 12.96 -15.90
CA LEU A 111 -36.25 12.03 -17.01
C LEU A 111 -36.66 10.64 -16.51
N GLU A 112 -36.02 10.16 -15.45
CA GLU A 112 -36.36 8.88 -14.83
C GLU A 112 -37.80 8.87 -14.30
N SER A 113 -38.22 9.95 -13.61
CA SER A 113 -39.61 10.11 -13.15
C SER A 113 -40.60 10.04 -14.31
N HIS A 114 -40.36 10.77 -15.40
CA HIS A 114 -41.21 10.75 -16.59
C HIS A 114 -41.25 9.36 -17.24
N LEU A 115 -40.12 8.67 -17.33
CA LEU A 115 -40.05 7.30 -17.85
C LEU A 115 -40.85 6.33 -16.99
N GLN A 116 -40.82 6.47 -15.66
CA GLN A 116 -41.65 5.66 -14.77
C GLN A 116 -43.15 5.92 -15.01
N THR A 117 -43.56 7.17 -15.19
CA THR A 117 -44.95 7.50 -15.56
C THR A 117 -45.34 6.82 -16.87
N VAL A 118 -44.51 6.92 -17.92
CA VAL A 118 -44.79 6.28 -19.22
C VAL A 118 -44.88 4.76 -19.10
N ARG A 119 -43.98 4.14 -18.32
CA ARG A 119 -43.99 2.69 -18.06
C ARG A 119 -45.23 2.22 -17.29
N SER A 120 -45.89 3.10 -16.54
CA SER A 120 -47.13 2.77 -15.82
C SER A 120 -48.38 2.78 -16.71
N ILE A 121 -48.36 3.47 -17.86
CA ILE A 121 -49.52 3.62 -18.76
C ILE A 121 -50.09 2.27 -19.23
N PRO A 122 -49.29 1.28 -19.65
CA PRO A 122 -49.82 -0.02 -20.06
C PRO A 122 -50.57 -0.78 -18.96
N GLN A 123 -50.36 -0.44 -17.68
CA GLN A 123 -51.06 -1.06 -16.56
C GLN A 123 -52.44 -0.43 -16.29
N ILE A 124 -52.69 0.78 -16.80
CA ILE A 124 -53.95 1.52 -16.56
C ILE A 124 -55.18 0.71 -17.02
N PRO A 125 -55.22 0.12 -18.23
CA PRO A 125 -56.39 -0.65 -18.66
C PRO A 125 -56.70 -1.84 -17.73
N THR A 126 -55.67 -2.52 -17.23
CA THR A 126 -55.83 -3.64 -16.29
C THR A 126 -56.37 -3.16 -14.95
N VAL A 127 -55.86 -2.04 -14.43
CA VAL A 127 -56.35 -1.43 -13.19
C VAL A 127 -57.81 -1.00 -13.34
N VAL A 128 -58.16 -0.33 -14.45
CA VAL A 128 -59.54 0.11 -14.73
C VAL A 128 -60.48 -1.09 -14.83
N LYS A 129 -60.12 -2.15 -15.56
CA LYS A 129 -60.93 -3.38 -15.62
C LYS A 129 -61.17 -3.99 -14.24
N ASN A 130 -60.16 -4.00 -13.37
CA ASN A 130 -60.31 -4.52 -12.01
C ASN A 130 -61.25 -3.64 -11.17
N MET A 131 -61.21 -2.32 -11.37
CA MET A 131 -62.15 -1.39 -10.75
C MET A 131 -63.57 -1.61 -11.24
N ASP A 132 -63.79 -1.80 -12.55
CA ASP A 132 -65.12 -2.08 -13.12
C ASP A 132 -65.71 -3.36 -12.52
N VAL A 133 -64.90 -4.42 -12.40
CA VAL A 133 -65.33 -5.68 -11.76
C VAL A 133 -65.69 -5.47 -10.28
N ALA A 134 -64.92 -4.66 -9.56
CA ALA A 134 -65.22 -4.34 -8.17
C ALA A 134 -66.50 -3.51 -8.03
N LEU A 135 -66.72 -2.57 -8.96
CA LEU A 135 -67.92 -1.75 -9.02
C LEU A 135 -69.15 -2.63 -9.26
N SER A 136 -69.15 -3.48 -10.29
CA SER A 136 -70.29 -4.37 -10.56
C SER A 136 -70.61 -5.31 -9.39
N LYS A 137 -69.60 -5.82 -8.68
CA LYS A 137 -69.83 -6.61 -7.46
C LYS A 137 -70.48 -5.78 -6.36
N THR A 138 -70.07 -4.53 -6.22
CA THR A 138 -70.63 -3.62 -5.22
C THR A 138 -72.08 -3.27 -5.56
N GLU A 139 -72.40 -3.03 -6.83
CA GLU A 139 -73.77 -2.79 -7.30
C GLU A 139 -74.70 -3.97 -6.97
N VAL A 140 -74.25 -5.21 -7.21
CA VAL A 140 -75.01 -6.41 -6.84
C VAL A 140 -75.26 -6.47 -5.33
N LEU A 141 -74.24 -6.22 -4.51
CA LEU A 141 -74.39 -6.22 -3.04
C LEU A 141 -75.34 -5.11 -2.55
N VAL A 142 -75.36 -3.94 -3.21
CA VAL A 142 -76.30 -2.86 -2.91
C VAL A 142 -77.73 -3.30 -3.22
N MET A 143 -77.96 -3.92 -4.38
CA MET A 143 -79.28 -4.46 -4.72
C MET A 143 -79.75 -5.52 -3.71
N GLU A 144 -78.86 -6.45 -3.33
CA GLU A 144 -79.17 -7.46 -2.30
C GLU A 144 -79.53 -6.81 -0.96
N LEU A 145 -78.81 -5.75 -0.57
CA LEU A 145 -79.08 -5.00 0.65
C LEU A 145 -80.40 -4.23 0.59
N GLU A 146 -80.75 -3.65 -0.56
CA GLU A 146 -82.05 -3.01 -0.79
C GLU A 146 -83.18 -4.04 -0.66
N THR A 147 -83.07 -5.20 -1.31
CA THR A 147 -84.08 -6.25 -1.20
C THR A 147 -84.23 -6.75 0.24
N LEU A 148 -83.13 -6.93 0.98
CA LEU A 148 -83.18 -7.32 2.38
C LEU A 148 -83.82 -6.24 3.26
N ALA A 149 -83.58 -4.95 2.95
CA ALA A 149 -84.19 -3.84 3.68
C ALA A 149 -85.71 -3.80 3.47
N ASP A 150 -86.18 -4.01 2.24
CA ASP A 150 -87.61 -4.09 1.90
C ASP A 150 -88.27 -5.28 2.61
N GLU A 151 -87.65 -6.47 2.58
CA GLU A 151 -88.15 -7.63 3.34
C GLU A 151 -88.29 -7.32 4.84
N ILE A 152 -87.30 -6.67 5.45
CA ILE A 152 -87.35 -6.28 6.88
C ILE A 152 -88.51 -5.29 7.15
N LEU A 153 -88.81 -4.39 6.22
CA LEU A 153 -89.93 -3.46 6.35
C LEU A 153 -91.26 -4.21 6.28
N ASP A 154 -91.44 -5.09 5.30
CA ASP A 154 -92.64 -5.94 5.17
C ASP A 154 -92.86 -6.79 6.43
N TRP A 155 -91.80 -7.42 6.95
CA TRP A 155 -91.84 -8.19 8.20
C TRP A 155 -92.29 -7.34 9.40
N ARG A 156 -91.86 -6.08 9.46
CA ARG A 156 -92.24 -5.15 10.53
C ARG A 156 -93.71 -4.74 10.43
N GLU A 157 -94.24 -4.56 9.23
CA GLU A 157 -95.66 -4.24 9.01
C GLU A 157 -96.56 -5.41 9.41
N LEU A 158 -96.23 -6.62 8.98
CA LEU A 158 -96.93 -7.85 9.38
C LEU A 158 -96.96 -8.01 10.92
N GLN A 159 -95.85 -7.71 11.61
CA GLN A 159 -95.86 -7.73 13.07
C GLN A 159 -96.83 -6.72 13.67
N LYS A 160 -96.91 -5.50 13.13
CA LYS A 160 -97.84 -4.47 13.66
C LYS A 160 -99.30 -4.89 13.49
N GLU A 161 -99.65 -5.52 12.37
CA GLU A 161 -101.01 -6.02 12.12
C GLU A 161 -101.39 -7.13 13.10
N VAL A 162 -100.49 -8.07 13.40
CA VAL A 162 -100.73 -9.19 14.32
C VAL A 162 -100.91 -8.74 15.78
N TYR A 163 -100.36 -7.59 16.18
CA TYR A 163 -100.47 -7.04 17.54
C TYR A 163 -101.52 -5.92 17.68
N SER A 164 -102.31 -5.64 16.64
CA SER A 164 -103.35 -4.60 16.65
C SER A 164 -104.80 -5.14 16.76
N ASP A 165 -104.97 -6.45 16.90
CA ASP A 165 -106.20 -7.14 17.36
C ASP A 165 -106.14 -7.45 18.87
#